data_AF-A0A5B0BQW4-F1
#
_entry.id   AF-A0A5B0BQW4-F1
#
_cell.length_a   1.000
_cell.length_b   1.000
_cell.length_c   1.000
_cell.angle_alpha   90.00
_cell.angle_beta   90.00
_cell.angle_gamma   90.00
#
_symmetry.space_group_name_H-M   'P 1'
#
loop_
_entity.id
_entity.type
_entity.pdbx_description
1 polymer ?
#
loop_
_entity_poly.entity_id
_entity_poly.type
_entity_poly.pdbx_seq_one_letter_code
_entity_poly.pdbx_strand_id
1 'polypeptide(L)'
;MNDKLKQHIGLFGGLLSAILLFLGTLNIEFEWFNTGSINAFTAVLIAAIPFALLIYGVYKNTYLLTEKAKKQERALKQRGLK
;
A
#
# COMPACT_ATOMS: atom_id res chain seq x y z
N MET A 1 9.76 4.04 11.41
CA MET A 1 8.57 3.22 11.77
C MET A 1 8.52 3.12 13.29
N ASN A 2 7.41 3.47 13.93
CA ASN A 2 7.27 3.46 15.39
C ASN A 2 7.47 2.02 15.94
N ASP A 3 8.28 1.82 16.97
CA ASP A 3 8.56 0.48 17.51
C ASP A 3 7.32 -0.20 18.07
N LYS A 4 6.36 0.58 18.57
CA LYS A 4 5.04 0.07 18.93
C LYS A 4 4.30 -0.54 17.74
N LEU A 5 4.38 0.07 16.56
CA LEU A 5 3.72 -0.47 15.37
C LEU A 5 4.30 -1.83 14.95
N LYS A 6 5.64 -1.98 15.00
CA LYS A 6 6.32 -3.26 14.75
C LYS A 6 5.85 -4.35 15.71
N GLN A 7 5.77 -4.01 17.00
CA GLN A 7 5.29 -4.93 18.03
C GLN A 7 3.86 -5.40 17.76
N HIS A 8 2.97 -4.49 17.39
CA HIS A 8 1.58 -4.87 17.05
C HIS A 8 1.53 -5.76 15.82
N ILE A 9 2.26 -5.42 14.74
CA ILE A 9 2.34 -6.27 13.53
C ILE A 9 2.84 -7.68 13.90
N GLY A 10 3.88 -7.78 14.74
CA GLY A 10 4.40 -9.06 15.21
C GLY A 10 3.40 -9.86 16.03
N LEU A 11 2.69 -9.22 16.97
CA LEU A 11 1.66 -9.86 17.79
C LEU A 11 0.50 -10.39 16.95
N PHE A 12 -0.03 -9.57 16.04
CA PHE A 12 -1.12 -10.00 15.16
C PHE A 12 -0.67 -11.09 14.18
N GLY A 13 0.52 -10.97 13.59
CA GLY A 13 1.07 -11.99 12.70
C GLY A 13 1.29 -13.32 13.41
N GLY A 14 1.85 -13.29 14.63
CA GLY A 14 2.05 -14.47 15.46
C GLY A 14 0.73 -15.15 15.86
N LEU A 15 -0.26 -14.36 16.28
CA LEU A 15 -1.59 -14.87 16.64
C LEU A 15 -2.29 -15.52 15.44
N LEU A 16 -2.30 -14.86 14.28
CA LEU A 16 -2.91 -15.41 13.06
C LEU A 16 -2.21 -16.69 12.60
N SER A 17 -0.87 -16.75 12.74
CA SER A 17 -0.10 -17.97 12.45
C SER A 17 -0.46 -19.12 13.39
N ALA A 18 -0.61 -18.83 14.69
CA ALA A 18 -1.02 -19.83 15.67
C ALA A 18 -2.44 -20.34 15.42
N ILE A 19 -3.39 -19.45 15.05
CA ILE A 19 -4.75 -19.82 14.66
C ILE A 19 -4.73 -20.73 13.43
N LEU A 20 -3.96 -20.38 12.40
CA LEU A 20 -3.83 -21.19 11.20
C LEU A 20 -3.29 -22.60 11.51
N LEU A 21 -2.25 -22.70 12.33
CA LEU A 21 -1.71 -23.99 12.77
C LEU A 21 -2.75 -24.81 13.56
N PHE A 22 -3.49 -24.16 14.46
CA PHE A 22 -4.56 -24.80 15.20
C PHE A 22 -5.67 -25.33 14.28
N LEU A 23 -6.10 -24.56 13.27
CA LEU A 23 -7.05 -25.02 12.26
C LEU A 23 -6.52 -26.25 11.51
N GLY A 24 -5.22 -26.29 11.21
CA GLY A 24 -4.55 -27.47 10.66
C GLY A 24 -4.68 -28.71 11.56
N THR A 25 -4.57 -28.55 12.89
CA THR A 25 -4.80 -29.68 13.82
C THR A 25 -6.24 -30.20 13.81
N LEU A 26 -7.20 -29.39 13.34
CA LEU A 26 -8.60 -29.78 13.14
C LEU A 26 -8.88 -30.32 11.72
N ASN A 27 -7.84 -30.55 10.91
CA ASN A 27 -7.94 -30.87 9.47
C ASN A 27 -8.69 -29.80 8.65
N ILE A 28 -8.68 -28.54 9.10
CA ILE A 28 -9.19 -27.40 8.33
C ILE A 28 -8.01 -26.82 7.57
N GLU A 29 -7.89 -27.20 6.30
CA GLU A 29 -6.83 -26.74 5.41
C GLU A 29 -7.35 -25.77 4.35
N PHE A 30 -6.50 -24.82 3.95
CA PHE A 30 -6.81 -23.85 2.91
C PHE A 30 -5.90 -24.10 1.72
N GLU A 31 -6.41 -24.72 0.65
CA GLU A 31 -5.62 -25.01 -0.57
C GLU A 31 -4.97 -23.77 -1.17
N TRP A 32 -5.64 -22.62 -1.05
CA TRP A 32 -5.15 -21.34 -1.51
C TRP A 32 -4.09 -20.73 -0.59
N PHE A 33 -3.84 -21.23 0.63
CA PHE A 33 -2.80 -20.72 1.52
C PHE A 33 -1.51 -21.51 1.33
N ASN A 34 -0.86 -21.30 0.18
CA ASN A 34 0.36 -21.99 -0.23
C ASN A 34 1.43 -20.98 -0.66
N THR A 35 2.66 -21.48 -0.88
CA THR A 35 3.80 -20.62 -1.26
C THR A 35 3.52 -19.80 -2.52
N GLY A 36 2.83 -20.37 -3.51
CA GLY A 36 2.52 -19.69 -4.77
C GLY A 36 1.62 -18.47 -4.59
N SER A 37 0.52 -18.64 -3.85
CA SER A 37 -0.42 -17.54 -3.57
C SER A 37 0.17 -16.49 -2.64
N ILE A 38 0.96 -16.89 -1.63
CA ILE A 38 1.65 -15.96 -0.72
C ILE A 38 2.62 -15.09 -1.51
N ASN A 39 3.40 -15.69 -2.41
CA ASN A 39 4.35 -14.97 -3.26
C ASN A 39 3.63 -14.00 -4.21
N ALA A 40 2.56 -14.45 -4.87
CA ALA A 40 1.76 -13.61 -5.75
C ALA A 40 1.14 -12.42 -5.00
N PHE A 41 0.56 -12.67 -3.82
CA PHE A 41 -0.01 -11.61 -2.99
C PHE A 41 1.05 -10.62 -2.51
N THR A 42 2.22 -11.10 -2.11
CA THR A 42 3.36 -10.25 -1.73
C THR A 42 3.81 -9.37 -2.89
N ALA A 43 3.88 -9.92 -4.11
CA ALA A 43 4.22 -9.15 -5.31
C ALA A 43 3.19 -8.04 -5.59
N VAL A 44 1.89 -8.32 -5.41
CA VAL A 44 0.84 -7.31 -5.53
C VAL A 44 1.03 -6.18 -4.51
N LEU A 45 1.30 -6.50 -3.24
CA LEU A 45 1.53 -5.48 -2.21
C LEU A 45 2.76 -4.61 -2.52
N ILE A 46 3.85 -5.21 -3.01
CA ILE A 46 5.06 -4.48 -3.41
C ILE A 46 4.76 -3.55 -4.60
N ALA A 47 4.05 -4.05 -5.62
CA ALA A 47 3.67 -3.27 -6.80
C ALA A 47 2.63 -2.17 -6.50
N ALA A 48 1.78 -2.37 -5.49
CA ALA A 48 0.77 -1.39 -5.08
C ALA A 48 1.38 -0.09 -4.54
N ILE A 49 2.58 -0.15 -3.93
CA ILE A 49 3.25 1.04 -3.38
C ILE A 49 3.60 2.07 -4.48
N PRO A 50 4.40 1.75 -5.52
CA PRO A 50 4.70 2.70 -6.58
C PRO A 50 3.44 3.10 -7.35
N PHE A 51 2.48 2.19 -7.51
CA PHE A 51 1.19 2.51 -8.13
C PHE A 51 0.42 3.59 -7.36
N ALA A 52 0.30 3.46 -6.03
CA ALA A 52 -0.35 4.45 -5.19
C ALA A 52 0.36 5.80 -5.22
N LEU A 53 1.70 5.81 -5.23
CA LEU A 53 2.49 7.04 -5.37
C LEU A 53 2.27 7.72 -6.73
N LEU A 54 2.18 6.95 -7.81
CA LEU A 54 1.88 7.47 -9.15
C LEU A 54 0.47 8.08 -9.19
N ILE A 55 -0.54 7.37 -8.68
CA ILE A 55 -1.91 7.89 -8.59
C ILE A 55 -1.92 9.20 -7.79
N TYR A 56 -1.26 9.21 -6.63
CA TYR A 56 -1.19 10.41 -5.78
C TYR A 56 -0.49 11.58 -6.50
N GLY A 57 0.60 11.30 -7.22
CA GLY A 57 1.35 12.28 -8.01
C GLY A 57 0.51 12.86 -9.15
N VAL A 58 -0.20 12.01 -9.90
CA VAL A 58 -1.14 12.44 -10.94
C VAL A 58 -2.24 13.29 -10.33
N TYR A 59 -2.91 12.81 -9.28
CA TYR A 59 -3.97 13.55 -8.60
C TYR A 59 -3.54 14.96 -8.19
N LYS A 60 -2.32 15.12 -7.64
CA LYS A 60 -1.78 16.44 -7.28
C LYS A 60 -1.38 17.30 -8.48
N ASN A 61 -0.83 16.70 -9.53
CA ASN A 61 -0.32 17.43 -10.69
C ASN A 61 -1.39 17.74 -11.74
N THR A 62 -2.54 17.06 -11.68
CA THR A 62 -3.67 17.33 -12.56
C THR A 62 -4.31 18.67 -12.22
N TYR A 63 -4.15 19.64 -13.12
CA TYR A 63 -4.70 21.00 -13.07
C TYR A 63 -6.22 21.07 -12.82
N LEU A 64 -6.95 20.05 -13.29
CA LEU A 64 -8.40 19.95 -13.12
C LEU A 64 -8.82 19.66 -11.67
N LEU A 65 -7.97 19.04 -10.86
CA LEU A 65 -8.34 18.50 -9.54
C LEU A 65 -7.81 19.32 -8.36
N THR A 66 -6.72 20.09 -8.52
CA THR A 66 -6.17 20.87 -7.39
C THR A 66 -5.98 22.36 -7.69
N GLU A 67 -6.55 23.20 -6.82
CA GLU A 67 -6.39 24.66 -6.87
C GLU A 67 -4.93 25.12 -6.73
N LYS A 68 -4.06 24.29 -6.14
CA LYS A 68 -2.62 24.55 -6.05
C LYS A 68 -1.93 24.51 -7.40
N ALA A 69 -2.25 23.55 -8.26
CA ALA A 69 -1.70 23.47 -9.62
C ALA A 69 -2.12 24.69 -10.45
N LYS A 70 -3.37 25.14 -10.32
CA LYS A 70 -3.86 26.37 -10.97
C LYS A 70 -3.11 27.62 -10.52
N LYS A 71 -2.90 27.78 -9.21
CA LYS A 71 -2.13 28.90 -8.64
C LYS A 71 -0.67 28.86 -9.08
N GLN A 72 -0.05 27.69 -9.14
CA GLN A 72 1.32 27.53 -9.58
C GLN A 72 1.50 27.89 -11.06
N GLU A 73 0.57 27.48 -11.93
CA GLU A 73 0.60 27.88 -13.35
C GLU A 73 0.40 29.39 -13.53
N ARG A 74 -0.55 30.00 -12.80
CA ARG A 74 -0.75 31.46 -12.83
C ARG A 74 0.51 32.21 -12.35
N ALA A 75 1.15 31.73 -11.29
CA ALA A 75 2.40 32.31 -10.79
C ALA A 75 3.58 32.14 -11.77
N LEU A 76 3.66 31.00 -12.47
CA LEU A 76 4.68 30.77 -13.50
C LEU A 76 4.48 31.69 -14.71
N LYS A 77 3.23 31.88 -15.16
CA LYS A 77 2.86 32.83 -16.22
C LYS A 77 3.17 34.28 -15.84
N GLN A 78 2.85 34.69 -14.62
CA GLN A 78 3.17 36.04 -14.11
C GLN A 78 4.68 36.32 -14.03
N ARG A 79 5.51 35.27 -13.88
CA ARG A 79 6.96 35.37 -13.82
C ARG A 79 7.63 35.21 -15.19
N GLY A 80 6.87 35.00 -16.28
CA GLY A 80 7.41 34.79 -17.63
C GLY A 80 8.21 33.49 -17.79
N LEU A 81 8.03 32.53 -16.88
CA LEU A 81 8.75 31.26 -16.87
C LEU A 81 8.01 30.14 -17.61
N LYS A 82 6.84 30.45 -18.18
CA LYS A 82 5.98 29.54 -18.93
C LYS A 82 4.97 30.30 -19.78
#